data_AF-A0A835VWP0-F1
#
_entry.id   AF-A0A835VWP0-F1
#
_cell.length_a   1.000
_cell.length_b   1.000
_cell.length_c   1.000
_cell.angle_alpha   90.00
_cell.angle_beta   90.00
_cell.angle_gamma   90.00
#
_symmetry.space_group_name_H-M   'P 1'
#
loop_
_entity.id
_entity.type
_entity.pdbx_description
1 polymer ?
#
loop_
_entity_poly.entity_id
_entity_poly.type
_entity_poly.pdbx_seq_one_letter_code
_entity_poly.pdbx_strand_id
1 'polypeptide(L)'
;MTMAELNQMAFVLDEENPDLFKWLTGQLQAPEHMLKNPVFVAIRDHVAQQLQDSAPAQTRAAAGRDWVRGWDDGWRGQQQNPPGVPQPKAQ
;
A
#
# COMPACT_ATOMS: atom_id res chain seq x y z
N MET A 1 -22.83 -11.80 1.69
CA MET A 1 -21.66 -12.17 0.89
C MET A 1 -22.05 -13.33 -0.03
N THR A 2 -22.03 -13.11 -1.34
CA THR A 2 -22.33 -14.09 -2.38
C THR A 2 -21.06 -14.85 -2.80
N MET A 3 -21.21 -15.97 -3.51
CA MET A 3 -20.05 -16.70 -4.06
C MET A 3 -19.17 -15.84 -4.98
N ALA A 4 -19.78 -14.92 -5.74
CA ALA A 4 -19.05 -13.99 -6.58
C ALA A 4 -18.20 -13.02 -5.74
N GLU A 5 -18.76 -12.51 -4.64
CA GLU A 5 -18.03 -11.63 -3.71
C GLU A 5 -16.91 -12.37 -2.98
N LEU A 6 -17.09 -13.65 -2.64
CA LEU A 6 -16.04 -14.47 -2.04
C LEU A 6 -14.87 -14.71 -3.01
N ASN A 7 -15.13 -14.89 -4.30
CA ASN A 7 -14.08 -15.00 -5.30
C ASN A 7 -13.32 -13.67 -5.48
N GLN A 8 -14.03 -12.55 -5.45
CA GLN A 8 -13.40 -11.23 -5.47
C GLN A 8 -12.56 -10.98 -4.20
N MET A 9 -13.01 -11.46 -3.05
CA MET A 9 -12.25 -11.42 -1.80
C MET A 9 -10.97 -12.26 -1.89
N ALA A 10 -11.05 -13.47 -2.46
CA ALA A 10 -9.86 -14.31 -2.67
C ALA A 10 -8.81 -13.57 -3.51
N PHE A 11 -9.23 -12.91 -4.59
CA PHE A 11 -8.33 -12.10 -5.42
C PHE A 11 -7.68 -10.92 -4.67
N VAL A 12 -8.38 -10.31 -3.71
CA VAL A 12 -7.78 -9.28 -2.84
C VAL A 12 -6.74 -9.89 -1.90
N LEU A 13 -7.01 -11.09 -1.38
CA LEU A 13 -6.12 -11.78 -0.44
C LEU A 13 -4.89 -12.39 -1.12
N ASP A 14 -4.93 -12.59 -2.43
CA ASP A 14 -3.78 -13.04 -3.23
C ASP A 14 -2.74 -11.92 -3.45
N GLU A 15 -3.07 -10.65 -3.14
CA GLU A 15 -2.12 -9.54 -3.24
C GLU A 15 -1.04 -9.57 -2.15
N GLU A 16 0.15 -9.07 -2.47
CA GLU A 16 1.30 -9.12 -1.55
C GLU A 16 1.12 -8.25 -0.30
N ASN A 17 1.58 -8.77 0.84
CA ASN A 17 1.69 -8.03 2.10
C ASN A 17 3.17 -7.64 2.27
N PRO A 18 3.54 -6.38 1.98
CA PRO A 18 3.00 -5.20 2.66
C PRO A 18 2.11 -4.27 1.82
N ASP A 19 2.02 -4.47 0.51
CA ASP A 19 1.42 -3.50 -0.41
C ASP A 19 -0.10 -3.41 -0.24
N LEU A 20 -0.78 -4.54 -0.04
CA LEU A 20 -2.23 -4.56 0.25
C LEU A 20 -2.59 -3.68 1.45
N PHE A 21 -1.84 -3.78 2.54
CA PHE A 21 -2.06 -2.95 3.72
C PHE A 21 -1.77 -1.47 3.46
N LYS A 22 -0.70 -1.15 2.73
CA LYS A 22 -0.39 0.23 2.34
C LYS A 22 -1.51 0.83 1.48
N TRP A 23 -2.14 0.03 0.62
CA TRP A 23 -3.30 0.46 -0.17
C TRP A 23 -4.57 0.67 0.66
N LEU A 24 -4.88 -0.27 1.56
CA LEU A 24 -6.07 -0.18 2.43
C LEU A 24 -6.01 1.02 3.39
N THR A 25 -4.81 1.36 3.85
CA THR A 25 -4.59 2.50 4.77
C THR A 25 -4.34 3.83 4.05
N GLY A 26 -4.26 3.83 2.71
CA GLY A 26 -4.01 5.03 1.90
C GLY A 26 -2.56 5.54 1.95
N GLN A 27 -1.61 4.73 2.43
CA GLN A 27 -0.18 5.05 2.42
C GLN A 27 0.45 4.92 1.03
N LEU A 28 -0.12 4.08 0.17
CA LEU A 28 0.26 3.90 -1.22
C LEU A 28 -0.99 3.86 -2.11
N GLN A 29 -0.89 4.36 -3.34
CA GLN A 29 -1.97 4.24 -4.30
C GLN A 29 -2.14 2.78 -4.76
N ALA A 30 -3.36 2.26 -4.69
CA ALA A 30 -3.69 0.94 -5.19
C ALA A 30 -3.57 0.86 -6.72
N PRO A 31 -3.14 -0.28 -7.28
CA PRO A 31 -3.13 -0.50 -8.72
C PRO A 31 -4.54 -0.60 -9.30
N GLU A 32 -4.66 -0.42 -10.61
CA GLU A 32 -5.95 -0.28 -11.30
C GLU A 32 -6.85 -1.52 -11.14
N HIS A 33 -6.27 -2.73 -11.11
CA HIS A 33 -7.04 -3.97 -10.95
C HIS A 33 -7.68 -4.09 -9.56
N MET A 34 -7.04 -3.57 -8.53
CA MET A 34 -7.61 -3.48 -7.18
C MET A 34 -8.71 -2.43 -7.11
N LEU A 35 -8.51 -1.27 -7.74
CA LEU A 35 -9.52 -0.21 -7.76
C LEU A 35 -10.82 -0.61 -8.50
N LYS A 36 -10.74 -1.59 -9.41
CA LYS A 36 -11.92 -2.17 -10.10
C LYS A 36 -12.61 -3.27 -9.29
N ASN A 37 -11.98 -3.81 -8.25
CA ASN A 37 -12.57 -4.86 -7.42
C ASN A 37 -13.55 -4.24 -6.41
N PRO A 38 -14.86 -4.56 -6.48
CA PRO A 38 -15.87 -3.94 -5.62
C PRO A 38 -15.70 -4.31 -4.15
N VAL A 39 -15.17 -5.50 -3.85
CA VAL A 39 -14.89 -5.95 -2.48
C VAL A 39 -13.71 -5.18 -1.90
N PHE A 40 -12.65 -4.97 -2.69
CA PHE A 40 -11.52 -4.13 -2.27
C PHE A 40 -11.96 -2.71 -1.92
N VAL A 41 -12.77 -2.07 -2.77
CA VAL A 41 -13.26 -0.71 -2.55
C VAL A 41 -14.08 -0.64 -1.25
N ALA A 42 -14.99 -1.60 -1.04
CA ALA A 42 -15.79 -1.65 0.18
C ALA A 42 -14.92 -1.81 1.45
N ILE A 43 -13.88 -2.65 1.41
CA ILE A 43 -12.96 -2.83 2.54
C ILE A 43 -12.15 -1.55 2.77
N ARG A 44 -11.60 -0.95 1.71
CA ARG A 44 -10.81 0.29 1.81
C ARG A 44 -11.63 1.41 2.43
N ASP A 45 -12.87 1.59 1.99
CA ASP A 45 -13.74 2.64 2.51
C ASP A 45 -14.10 2.37 3.99
N HIS A 46 -14.32 1.11 4.37
CA HIS A 46 -14.49 0.72 5.77
C HIS A 46 -13.24 1.02 6.62
N VAL A 47 -12.05 0.68 6.12
CA VAL A 47 -10.78 0.96 6.80
C VAL A 47 -10.56 2.46 6.95
N ALA A 48 -10.87 3.25 5.91
CA ALA A 48 -10.78 4.71 5.96
C ALA A 48 -11.66 5.31 7.07
N GLN A 49 -12.90 4.81 7.21
CA GLN A 49 -13.80 5.20 8.29
C GLN A 49 -13.23 4.84 9.66
N GLN A 50 -12.74 3.61 9.84
CA GLN A 50 -12.14 3.17 11.10
C GLN A 50 -10.90 3.99 11.49
N LEU A 51 -10.08 4.35 10.51
CA LEU A 51 -8.93 5.23 10.74
C LEU A 51 -9.37 6.64 11.13
N GLN A 52 -10.48 7.14 10.59
CA GLN A 52 -11.02 8.43 11.00
C GLN A 52 -11.53 8.40 12.44
N ASP A 53 -12.16 7.30 12.85
CA ASP A 53 -12.77 7.16 14.18
C ASP A 53 -11.73 6.84 15.27
N SER A 54 -10.71 6.04 14.94
CA SER A 54 -9.78 5.47 15.93
C SER A 54 -8.35 6.02 15.84
N ALA A 55 -7.98 6.68 14.74
CA ALA A 55 -6.61 7.16 14.50
C ALA A 55 -6.61 8.62 14.00
N PRO A 56 -6.65 9.62 14.91
CA PRO A 56 -6.59 11.03 14.56
C PRO A 56 -5.42 11.33 13.62
N ALA A 57 -5.59 12.27 12.70
CA ALA A 57 -4.56 12.60 11.70
C ALA A 57 -3.18 12.89 12.31
N GLN A 58 -3.15 13.44 13.53
CA GLN A 58 -1.96 13.79 14.29
C GLN A 58 -1.15 12.56 14.75
N THR A 59 -1.78 11.39 14.88
CA THR A 59 -1.11 10.15 15.32
C THR A 59 -0.79 9.23 14.14
N ARG A 60 -1.16 9.60 12.91
CA ARG A 60 -0.88 8.81 11.72
C ARG A 60 0.58 8.98 11.32
N ALA A 61 1.22 7.90 10.86
CA ALA A 61 2.56 8.04 10.32
C ALA A 61 2.53 8.87 9.02
N ALA A 62 3.56 9.68 8.81
CA ALA A 62 3.71 10.44 7.57
C ALA A 62 3.85 9.50 6.37
N ALA A 63 3.35 9.92 5.22
CA ALA A 63 3.54 9.19 3.96
C ALA A 63 5.03 8.89 3.73
N GLY A 64 5.36 7.63 3.46
CA GLY A 64 6.74 7.15 3.31
C GLY A 64 7.45 6.73 4.60
N ARG A 65 6.79 6.72 5.77
CA ARG A 65 7.28 6.05 6.98
C ARG A 65 6.46 4.80 7.28
N ASP A 66 7.11 3.64 7.29
CA ASP A 66 6.45 2.36 7.54
C ASP A 66 5.99 2.22 9.00
N TRP A 67 4.83 1.59 9.17
CA TRP A 67 4.21 1.35 10.48
C TRP A 67 4.79 0.12 11.19
N VAL A 68 5.38 -0.81 10.44
CA VAL A 68 5.96 -2.06 10.94
C VAL A 68 7.43 -2.14 10.56
N ARG A 69 8.30 -2.33 11.55
CA ARG A 69 9.73 -2.54 11.34
C ARG A 69 9.95 -3.82 10.52
N GLY A 70 10.60 -3.72 9.36
CA GLY A 70 10.81 -4.85 8.43
C GLY A 70 9.85 -4.90 7.25
N TRP A 71 8.99 -3.89 7.09
CA TRP A 71 8.22 -3.63 5.87
C TRP A 71 8.92 -2.62 4.95
N ASP A 72 10.22 -2.42 5.17
CA ASP A 72 11.05 -1.53 4.39
C ASP A 72 11.20 -2.05 2.97
N ASP A 73 11.05 -1.14 2.02
CA ASP A 73 11.24 -1.39 0.59
C ASP A 73 12.73 -1.59 0.23
N GLY A 74 13.53 -2.22 1.10
CA GLY A 74 14.96 -2.45 0.91
C GLY A 74 15.29 -3.17 -0.41
N TRP A 75 14.33 -3.91 -0.97
CA TRP A 75 14.41 -4.54 -2.28
C TRP A 75 14.09 -3.59 -3.46
N ARG A 76 13.27 -2.54 -3.28
CA ARG A 76 12.92 -1.60 -4.37
C ARG A 76 14.05 -0.64 -4.72
N GLY A 77 15.04 -0.46 -3.84
CA GLY A 77 16.23 0.35 -4.11
C GLY A 77 17.24 -0.29 -5.08
N GLN A 78 17.14 -1.58 -5.37
CA GLN A 78 18.03 -2.28 -6.30
C GLN A 78 17.58 -2.20 -7.77
N GLN A 79 16.34 -1.78 -8.04
CA GLN A 79 15.78 -1.79 -9.40
C GLN A 79 15.84 -0.44 -10.13
N GLN A 80 16.32 0.62 -9.47
CA GLN A 80 16.43 1.95 -10.07
C GLN A 80 17.83 2.55 -9.87
N ASN A 81 18.84 1.87 -10.38
CA ASN A 81 20.06 2.55 -10.82
C ASN A 81 20.51 1.91 -12.14
N PRO A 82 20.38 2.59 -13.30
CA PRO A 82 21.11 2.14 -14.48
C PRO A 82 22.62 2.19 -14.14
N PRO A 83 23.41 1.19 -14.56
CA PRO A 83 24.83 1.17 -14.26
C PRO A 83 25.53 2.32 -15.00
N GLY A 84 26.08 3.27 -14.24
CA GLY A 84 27.21 4.07 -14.71
C GLY A 84 26.95 5.53 -15.09
N VAL A 85 26.39 6.36 -14.21
CA VAL A 85 26.61 7.82 -14.28
C VAL A 85 27.52 8.23 -13.12
N PRO A 86 28.78 8.62 -13.37
CA PRO A 86 29.65 9.15 -12.33
C PRO A 86 29.12 10.49 -11.82
N GLN A 87 28.98 10.62 -10.51
CA GLN A 87 28.66 11.90 -9.87
C GLN A 87 29.86 12.86 -9.99
N PRO A 88 29.70 14.10 -10.46
CA PRO A 88 30.76 15.08 -10.41
C PRO A 88 31.04 15.45 -8.95
N LYS A 89 32.31 15.36 -8.55
CA LYS A 89 32.78 15.87 -7.26
C LYS A 89 32.65 17.39 -7.26
N ALA A 90 31.84 17.92 -6.35
CA ALA A 90 31.80 19.35 -6.07
C ALA A 90 33.17 19.81 -5.56
N GLN A 91 33.71 20.85 -6.18
CA GLN A 91 34.72 21.76 -5.62
C GLN A 91 34.02 23.05 -5.22
#